data_AF-A0A0E3KTY7-F1
#
_entry.id   AF-A0A0E3KTY7-F1
#
_cell.length_a   1.000
_cell.length_b   1.000
_cell.length_c   1.000
_cell.angle_alpha   90.00
_cell.angle_beta   90.00
_cell.angle_gamma   90.00
#
_symmetry.space_group_name_H-M   'P 1'
#
loop_
_entity.id
_entity.type
_entity.pdbx_description
1 polymer ?
#
loop_
_entity_poly.entity_id
_entity_poly.type
_entity_poly.pdbx_seq_one_letter_code
_entity_poly.pdbx_strand_id
1 'polypeptide(L)'
;MQKVYDNLDFQRGVQAYLNSIQIASMYGMRKGILEFGPTNTTALLFETLMDSKALWLTPNTTSVYMVSWLGMTAKICRMHGKANLPKHKIARKYVDRKE
;
A
#
# COMPACT_ATOMS: atom_id res chain seq x y z
N MET A 1 11.31 -16.20 40.46
CA MET A 1 11.98 -16.10 39.15
C MET A 1 10.99 -15.90 38.00
N GLN A 2 9.96 -16.74 37.82
CA GLN A 2 8.95 -16.64 36.74
C GLN A 2 8.41 -15.21 36.50
N LYS A 3 7.90 -14.55 37.54
CA LYS A 3 7.29 -13.20 37.45
C LYS A 3 8.20 -12.13 36.85
N VAL A 4 9.52 -12.24 37.02
CA VAL A 4 10.48 -11.28 36.46
C VAL A 4 10.64 -11.49 34.95
N TYR A 5 10.66 -12.75 34.50
CA TYR A 5 10.67 -13.08 33.08
C TYR A 5 9.35 -12.72 32.40
N ASP A 6 8.21 -12.95 33.06
CA ASP A 6 6.89 -12.55 32.54
C ASP A 6 6.80 -11.02 32.33
N ASN A 7 7.35 -10.24 33.27
CA ASN A 7 7.41 -8.77 33.12
C ASN A 7 8.38 -8.35 32.00
N LEU A 8 9.51 -9.03 31.85
CA LEU A 8 10.47 -8.76 30.77
C LEU A 8 9.84 -9.03 29.39
N ASP A 9 9.11 -10.14 29.24
CA ASP A 9 8.40 -10.48 28.01
C ASP A 9 7.27 -9.49 27.71
N PHE A 10 6.54 -9.04 28.74
CA PHE A 10 5.54 -7.99 28.59
C PHE A 10 6.15 -6.68 28.06
N GLN A 11 7.26 -6.22 28.64
CA GLN A 11 7.94 -5.00 28.20
C GLN A 11 8.44 -5.12 26.75
N ARG A 12 9.04 -6.27 26.40
CA ARG A 12 9.48 -6.55 25.03
C ARG A 12 8.31 -6.61 24.06
N GLY A 13 7.18 -7.20 24.46
CA GLY A 13 5.96 -7.25 23.67
C GLY A 13 5.41 -5.86 23.35
N VAL A 14 5.34 -4.98 24.35
CA VAL A 14 4.90 -3.58 24.16
C VAL A 14 5.87 -2.83 23.24
N GLN A 15 7.17 -3.00 23.42
CA GLN A 15 8.17 -2.37 22.56
C GLN A 15 8.07 -2.87 21.11
N ALA A 16 7.90 -4.18 20.91
CA ALA A 16 7.72 -4.79 19.59
C ALA A 16 6.44 -4.25 18.91
N TYR A 17 5.34 -4.12 19.67
CA TYR A 17 4.10 -3.54 19.15
C TYR A 17 4.33 -2.12 18.63
N LEU A 18 4.88 -1.22 19.45
CA LEU A 18 5.12 0.18 19.07
C LEU A 18 6.05 0.29 17.86
N ASN A 19 7.12 -0.51 17.81
CA ASN A 19 8.06 -0.53 16.70
C ASN A 19 7.42 -1.07 15.40
N SER A 20 6.37 -1.89 15.49
CA SER A 20 5.73 -2.54 14.34
C SER A 20 4.55 -1.76 13.74
N ILE A 21 4.07 -0.67 14.36
CA ILE A 21 2.90 0.10 13.89
C ILE A 21 3.07 0.55 12.42
N GLN A 22 4.27 1.03 12.07
CA GLN A 22 4.58 1.47 10.71
C GLN A 22 4.50 0.31 9.70
N ILE A 23 5.01 -0.87 10.09
CA ILE A 23 4.98 -2.08 9.27
C ILE A 23 3.54 -2.56 9.10
N ALA A 24 2.72 -2.53 10.16
CA ALA A 24 1.31 -2.92 10.10
C ALA A 24 0.54 -2.03 9.11
N SER A 25 0.78 -0.72 9.13
CA SER A 25 0.20 0.24 8.18
C SER A 25 0.60 -0.06 6.73
N MET A 26 1.89 -0.27 6.47
CA MET A 26 2.40 -0.61 5.13
C MET A 26 1.91 -1.97 4.64
N TYR A 27 1.77 -2.94 5.54
CA TYR A 27 1.22 -4.25 5.20
C TYR A 27 -0.26 -4.16 4.79
N GLY A 28 -1.06 -3.36 5.51
CA GLY A 28 -2.46 -3.08 5.15
C GLY A 28 -2.56 -2.43 3.78
N MET A 29 -1.74 -1.41 3.52
CA MET A 29 -1.67 -0.75 2.21
C MET A 29 -1.27 -1.73 1.09
N ARG A 30 -0.22 -2.53 1.31
CA ARG A 30 0.20 -3.57 0.35
C ARG A 30 -0.92 -4.55 0.05
N LYS A 31 -1.60 -5.06 1.08
CA LYS A 31 -2.72 -6.00 0.91
C LYS A 31 -3.85 -5.38 0.09
N GLY A 32 -4.28 -4.17 0.44
CA GLY A 32 -5.32 -3.46 -0.31
C GLY A 32 -4.94 -3.23 -1.77
N ILE A 33 -3.67 -2.87 -2.07
CA ILE A 33 -3.22 -2.69 -3.45
C ILE A 33 -3.23 -4.02 -4.23
N LEU A 34 -2.77 -5.11 -3.60
CA LEU A 34 -2.68 -6.42 -4.24
C LEU A 34 -4.03 -7.08 -4.52
N GLU A 35 -5.10 -6.67 -3.84
CA GLU A 35 -6.48 -7.11 -4.15
C GLU A 35 -6.92 -6.68 -5.56
N PHE A 36 -6.42 -5.55 -6.06
CA PHE A 36 -6.76 -5.04 -7.39
C PHE A 36 -5.90 -5.63 -8.52
N GLY A 37 -4.72 -6.18 -8.21
CA GLY A 37 -3.91 -6.86 -9.21
C GLY A 37 -2.50 -7.24 -8.77
N PRO A 38 -1.75 -7.95 -9.64
CA PRO A 38 -0.41 -8.43 -9.32
C PRO A 38 0.61 -7.29 -9.14
N THR A 39 1.55 -7.50 -8.24
CA THR A 39 2.74 -6.66 -8.01
C THR A 39 3.43 -6.29 -9.33
N ASN A 40 4.03 -5.10 -9.41
CA ASN A 40 4.79 -4.58 -10.56
C ASN A 40 3.98 -4.32 -11.85
N THR A 41 2.72 -4.71 -11.93
CA THR A 41 1.92 -4.60 -13.17
C THR A 41 0.66 -3.76 -13.01
N THR A 42 0.34 -3.36 -11.78
CA THR A 42 -0.89 -2.65 -11.46
C THR A 42 -0.55 -1.36 -10.72
N ALA A 43 -0.99 -0.24 -11.28
CA ALA A 43 -1.03 1.05 -10.61
C ALA A 43 -2.50 1.41 -10.40
N LEU A 44 -2.85 1.90 -9.21
CA LEU A 44 -4.19 2.36 -8.87
C LEU A 44 -4.22 3.86 -8.97
N LEU A 45 -5.23 4.39 -9.65
CA LEU A 45 -5.47 5.82 -9.80
C LEU A 45 -6.78 6.14 -9.12
N PHE A 46 -6.74 7.07 -8.17
CA PHE A 46 -7.93 7.61 -7.54
C PHE A 46 -8.50 8.72 -8.42
N GLU A 47 -9.44 8.40 -9.32
CA GLU A 47 -9.97 9.37 -10.30
C GLU A 47 -10.66 10.60 -9.64
N THR A 48 -11.18 10.43 -8.43
CA THR A 48 -11.77 11.51 -7.62
C THR A 48 -10.84 11.94 -6.50
N LEU A 49 -10.99 13.20 -6.07
CA LEU A 49 -10.36 13.71 -4.85
C LEU A 49 -10.74 12.79 -3.66
N MET A 50 -9.78 12.48 -2.81
CA MET A 50 -10.03 11.67 -1.63
C MET A 50 -10.79 12.48 -0.57
N ASP A 51 -11.79 11.86 0.04
CA ASP A 51 -12.58 12.42 1.14
C ASP A 51 -12.15 11.79 2.48
N SER A 52 -12.53 12.39 3.60
CA SER A 52 -12.33 11.93 4.97
C SER A 52 -12.82 10.50 5.25
N LYS A 53 -13.69 9.95 4.39
CA LYS A 53 -14.20 8.56 4.43
C LYS A 53 -13.35 7.57 3.66
N ALA A 54 -12.35 8.03 2.90
CA ALA A 54 -11.45 7.14 2.17
C ALA A 54 -10.60 6.34 3.17
N LEU A 55 -10.47 5.03 2.92
CA LEU A 55 -9.61 4.15 3.71
C LEU A 55 -8.14 4.36 3.31
N TRP A 56 -7.66 5.58 3.55
CA TRP A 56 -6.32 6.03 3.25
C TRP A 56 -5.82 6.86 4.44
N LEU A 57 -4.56 6.67 4.84
CA LEU A 57 -4.01 7.43 5.95
C LEU A 57 -3.71 8.86 5.50
N THR A 58 -4.44 9.83 6.06
CA THR A 58 -4.27 11.28 5.83
C THR A 58 -4.09 11.66 4.36
N PRO A 59 -5.04 11.34 3.48
CA PRO A 59 -4.95 11.71 2.07
C PRO A 59 -5.08 13.22 1.89
N ASN A 60 -4.35 13.78 0.93
CA ASN A 60 -4.62 15.13 0.46
C ASN A 60 -5.96 15.16 -0.30
N THR A 61 -6.79 16.15 0.00
CA THR A 61 -8.11 16.35 -0.61
C THR A 61 -8.05 17.17 -1.90
N THR A 62 -6.91 17.74 -2.27
CA THR A 62 -6.79 18.65 -3.43
C THR A 62 -6.13 18.02 -4.65
N SER A 63 -5.39 16.93 -4.47
CA SER A 63 -4.59 16.29 -5.52
C SER A 63 -5.02 14.84 -5.75
N VAL A 64 -5.00 14.44 -7.01
CA VAL A 64 -5.24 13.05 -7.42
C VAL A 64 -4.02 12.20 -7.09
N TYR A 65 -4.25 11.02 -6.51
CA TYR A 65 -3.19 10.08 -6.18
C TYR A 65 -3.12 8.92 -7.17
N MET A 66 -1.89 8.51 -7.48
CA MET A 66 -1.58 7.26 -8.14
C MET A 66 -0.64 6.45 -7.25
N VAL A 67 -0.97 5.20 -6.96
CA VAL A 67 -0.16 4.31 -6.13
C VAL A 67 0.14 3.01 -6.88
N SER A 68 1.34 2.47 -6.69
CA SER A 68 1.70 1.15 -7.19
C SER A 68 2.58 0.45 -6.16
N TRP A 69 2.40 -0.85 -5.98
CA TRP A 69 3.28 -1.66 -5.13
C TRP A 69 4.36 -2.30 -6.01
N LEU A 70 5.62 -1.98 -5.71
CA LEU A 70 6.79 -2.50 -6.43
C LEU A 70 7.50 -3.55 -5.58
N GLY A 71 7.54 -4.78 -6.09
CA GLY A 71 8.32 -5.89 -5.55
C GLY A 71 9.65 -5.98 -6.29
N MET A 72 10.75 -5.82 -5.56
CA MET A 72 12.10 -5.86 -6.14
C MET A 72 12.61 -7.29 -6.43
N THR A 73 11.93 -8.32 -5.91
CA THR A 73 12.29 -9.73 -6.12
C THR A 73 11.74 -10.31 -7.42
N ALA A 74 10.68 -9.73 -7.99
CA ALA A 74 10.13 -10.14 -9.28
C ALA A 74 10.68 -9.25 -10.40
N LYS A 75 10.56 -9.70 -11.67
CA LYS A 75 10.92 -8.86 -12.82
C LYS A 75 10.25 -7.48 -12.68
N ILE A 76 11.05 -6.43 -12.72
CA ILE A 76 10.61 -5.04 -12.60
C ILE A 76 9.99 -4.64 -13.95
N CYS A 77 8.76 -4.14 -13.91
CA CYS A 77 8.12 -3.55 -15.08
C CYS A 77 8.44 -2.05 -15.14
N ARG A 78 8.82 -1.55 -16.31
CA ARG A 78 9.08 -0.12 -16.50
C ARG A 78 7.75 0.62 -16.63
N MET A 79 7.43 1.48 -15.67
CA MET A 79 6.20 2.29 -15.72
C MET A 79 6.41 3.44 -16.72
N HIS A 80 5.66 3.44 -17.82
CA HIS A 80 5.64 4.53 -18.81
C HIS A 80 4.31 5.28 -18.72
N GLY A 81 4.36 6.63 -18.73
CA GLY A 81 3.19 7.50 -18.60
C GLY A 81 2.36 7.64 -19.88
N LYS A 82 1.74 6.55 -20.36
CA LYS A 82 0.71 6.63 -21.42
C LYS A 82 -0.68 6.64 -20.81
N ALA A 83 -1.24 7.84 -20.64
CA ALA A 83 -2.61 8.05 -20.18
C ALA A 83 -3.60 7.82 -21.33
N ASN A 84 -4.28 6.66 -21.35
CA ASN A 84 -5.53 6.51 -22.09
C ASN A 84 -6.58 5.92 -21.15
N LEU A 85 -7.53 6.76 -20.69
CA LEU A 85 -8.41 6.44 -19.56
C LEU A 85 -9.92 6.62 -19.87
N PRO A 86 -10.72 5.53 -19.94
CA PRO A 86 -12.19 5.60 -19.79
C PRO A 86 -12.68 5.89 -18.36
N LYS A 87 -13.28 7.07 -18.18
CA LYS A 87 -13.65 7.83 -16.96
C LYS A 87 -14.53 7.18 -15.85
N HIS A 88 -14.63 5.85 -15.71
CA HIS A 88 -15.68 5.26 -14.85
C HIS A 88 -15.28 4.14 -13.88
N LYS A 89 -13.98 3.88 -13.63
CA LYS A 89 -13.58 2.81 -12.68
C LYS A 89 -12.44 3.25 -11.76
N ILE A 90 -12.70 3.12 -10.45
CA ILE A 90 -11.90 3.53 -9.29
C ILE A 90 -10.49 2.87 -9.23
N ALA A 91 -10.21 1.88 -10.08
CA ALA A 91 -8.90 1.25 -10.21
C ALA A 91 -8.75 0.61 -11.61
N ARG A 92 -7.70 0.94 -12.37
CA ARG A 92 -7.40 0.29 -13.66
C ARG A 92 -5.95 -0.13 -13.78
N LYS A 93 -5.72 -1.32 -14.34
CA LYS A 93 -4.41 -1.93 -14.58
C LYS A 93 -3.60 -1.11 -15.60
N TYR A 94 -2.41 -0.65 -15.21
CA TYR A 94 -1.40 -0.09 -16.11
C TYR A 94 -0.33 -1.17 -16.38
N VAL A 95 -0.58 -2.01 -17.39
CA VAL A 95 0.37 -3.03 -17.86
C VAL A 95 0.96 -2.55 -19.17
N ASP A 96 2.27 -2.28 -19.21
CA ASP A 96 3.03 -2.26 -20.47
C ASP A 96 4.08 -3.38 -20.40
N ARG A 97 3.77 -4.51 -21.03
CA ARG A 97 4.65 -5.67 -21.11
C ARG A 97 5.70 -5.34 -22.17
N LYS A 98 6.90 -4.94 -21.77
CA LYS A 98 8.06 -5.04 -22.67
C LYS A 98 8.60 -6.46 -22.59
N GLU A 99 8.58 -7.12 -23.74
CA GLU A 99 9.28 -8.37 -24.04
C GLU A 99 10.76 -8.30 -23.61
#